data_AF-A0A0K8T7V5-F1
#
_entry.id   AF-A0A0K8T7V5-F1
#
_cell.length_a   1.000
_cell.length_b   1.000
_cell.length_c   1.000
_cell.angle_alpha   90.00
_cell.angle_beta   90.00
_cell.angle_gamma   90.00
#
_symmetry.space_group_name_H-M   'P 1'
#
loop_
_entity.id
_entity.type
_entity.pdbx_description
1 polymer ?
#
loop_
_entity_poly.entity_id
_entity_poly.type
_entity_poly.pdbx_seq_one_letter_code
_entity_poly.pdbx_strand_id
1 'polypeptide(L)'
;MMSRSVARLLGHHPLKQVFLGRTKIRGGKVIIARCLASQQHIVKSPFGPIDIPDTTIHEYVLKNVPQFPEGTAMVCGMSGRTYTYEALRVLSRKIAAGFLKSGLKPGQVVGLLLPNLPEHMIAILGALQAGLVVSSINPIYGPEEICHQLSNSDAAVLLTFPDKITEAQEAINKIKGPNKPPIVVIHNPADTLPDGVQSFMELLMVDDEDEALVDKVKVKATDLALLLYSSGTTGLPKGVRLTHRNIVSNLIQVDHPEIRIDRTNMSDPQDCTACVLPFFHIYGLTVGAFAHLMTGAKLVTLPKFDPEMYLKVLVEHQVKCCTCCASTRAVFGTTPCSDAQTRREPTMGRQRCSCRVTVGR
;
A
#
# COMPACT_ATOMS: atom_id res chain seq x y z
N MET A 1 -5.37 -44.46 39.78
CA MET A 1 -4.13 -44.07 39.06
C MET A 1 -4.47 -42.90 38.15
N MET A 2 -4.32 -41.65 38.64
CA MET A 2 -3.20 -40.74 38.32
C MET A 2 -3.18 -40.34 36.83
N SER A 3 -3.26 -39.07 36.39
CA SER A 3 -3.33 -37.74 37.04
C SER A 3 -3.91 -36.78 35.96
N ARG A 4 -4.76 -35.75 36.15
CA ARG A 4 -5.02 -34.80 37.25
C ARG A 4 -3.78 -34.04 37.78
N SER A 5 -2.90 -33.56 36.90
CA SER A 5 -1.75 -32.72 37.31
C SER A 5 -1.31 -31.58 36.38
N VAL A 6 -2.22 -30.87 35.71
CA VAL A 6 -1.85 -29.55 35.10
C VAL A 6 -2.82 -28.43 35.48
N ALA A 7 -4.07 -28.74 35.84
CA ALA A 7 -5.08 -27.74 36.21
C ALA A 7 -4.98 -27.21 37.65
N ARG A 8 -4.00 -27.62 38.47
CA ARG A 8 -3.87 -27.23 39.89
C ARG A 8 -2.71 -26.29 40.24
N LEU A 9 -1.99 -25.76 39.25
CA LEU A 9 -0.94 -24.75 39.48
C LEU A 9 -1.38 -23.32 39.16
N LEU A 10 -2.65 -23.12 38.77
CA LEU A 10 -3.24 -21.80 38.56
C LEU A 10 -3.98 -21.37 39.83
N GLY A 11 -3.20 -20.96 40.82
CA GLY A 11 -3.69 -20.07 41.86
C GLY A 11 -4.23 -18.78 41.23
N HIS A 12 -5.35 -18.31 41.76
CA HIS A 12 -6.07 -17.11 41.36
C HIS A 12 -5.17 -15.92 40.97
N HIS A 13 -5.22 -15.52 39.70
CA HIS A 13 -4.83 -14.17 39.29
C HIS A 13 -5.63 -13.76 38.04
N PRO A 14 -6.30 -12.59 38.05
CA PRO A 14 -7.00 -12.08 36.87
C PRO A 14 -5.96 -11.36 36.00
N LEU A 15 -5.68 -11.86 34.80
CA LEU A 15 -5.14 -11.12 33.65
C LEU A 15 -5.03 -12.09 32.48
N LYS A 16 -6.00 -12.03 31.54
CA LYS A 16 -5.93 -12.74 30.26
C LYS A 16 -4.73 -12.20 29.46
N GLN A 17 -3.62 -12.95 29.42
CA GLN A 17 -2.49 -12.64 28.55
C GLN A 17 -2.89 -12.87 27.08
N VAL A 18 -2.80 -11.82 26.27
CA VAL A 18 -2.92 -11.90 24.82
C VAL A 18 -1.62 -12.46 24.27
N PHE A 19 -1.68 -13.63 23.62
CA PHE A 19 -0.54 -14.32 23.02
C PHE A 19 -0.29 -13.79 21.60
N LEU A 20 0.84 -13.13 21.37
CA LEU A 20 1.37 -12.84 20.04
C LEU A 20 2.86 -13.19 19.99
N GLY A 21 3.22 -14.22 19.22
CA GLY A 21 4.61 -14.57 18.94
C GLY A 21 4.73 -15.79 18.02
N ARG A 22 5.55 -15.69 16.96
CA ARG A 22 5.94 -16.83 16.12
C ARG A 22 7.11 -17.58 16.78
N THR A 23 7.00 -18.89 16.84
CA THR A 23 8.05 -19.82 17.27
C THR A 23 9.08 -19.99 16.14
N LYS A 24 10.35 -19.61 16.36
CA LYS A 24 11.47 -20.07 15.51
C LYS A 24 12.21 -21.19 16.26
N ILE A 25 12.37 -22.35 15.61
CA ILE A 25 13.23 -23.43 16.09
C ILE A 25 14.57 -23.31 15.35
N ARG A 26 15.65 -23.01 16.07
CA ARG A 26 17.03 -23.15 15.58
C ARG A 26 17.83 -23.86 16.68
N GLY A 27 18.40 -25.03 16.37
CA GLY A 27 19.28 -25.77 17.31
C GLY A 27 18.61 -26.33 18.57
N GLY A 28 17.33 -26.71 18.52
CA GLY A 28 16.65 -27.36 19.65
C GLY A 28 16.29 -26.45 20.84
N LYS A 29 16.64 -25.16 20.80
CA LYS A 29 16.18 -24.18 21.80
C LYS A 29 15.06 -23.32 21.24
N VAL A 30 13.89 -23.37 21.88
CA VAL A 30 12.80 -22.43 21.64
C VAL A 30 13.18 -21.10 22.29
N ILE A 31 13.61 -20.13 21.48
CA ILE A 31 13.79 -18.75 21.97
C ILE A 31 12.44 -18.05 21.86
N ILE A 32 11.65 -18.09 22.92
CA ILE A 32 10.51 -17.18 23.07
C ILE A 32 11.09 -15.86 23.58
N ALA A 33 11.30 -14.89 22.68
CA ALA A 33 11.56 -13.52 23.11
C ALA A 33 10.26 -12.94 23.68
N ARG A 34 9.97 -13.25 24.96
CA ARG A 34 8.83 -12.69 25.69
C ARG A 34 9.16 -11.25 26.00
N CYS A 35 8.39 -10.30 25.47
CA CYS A 35 8.35 -8.97 26.05
C CYS A 35 7.52 -9.05 27.33
N LEU A 36 8.21 -9.35 28.43
CA LEU A 36 7.61 -9.20 29.75
C LEU A 36 7.39 -7.70 29.96
N ALA A 37 6.17 -7.33 30.36
CA ALA A 37 5.89 -5.96 30.74
C ALA A 37 6.88 -5.55 31.84
N SER A 38 7.51 -4.39 31.69
CA SER A 38 8.38 -3.82 32.72
C SER A 38 7.62 -3.61 34.04
N GLN A 39 8.31 -3.28 35.13
CA GLN A 39 7.65 -2.88 36.39
C GLN A 39 6.64 -1.72 36.21
N GLN A 40 6.76 -0.96 35.12
CA GLN A 40 5.84 0.11 34.73
C GLN A 40 4.68 -0.37 33.84
N HIS A 41 4.50 -1.68 33.65
CA HIS A 41 3.53 -2.29 32.73
C HIS A 41 3.68 -1.91 31.25
N ILE A 42 4.85 -1.39 30.85
CA ILE A 42 5.17 -1.03 29.47
C ILE A 42 5.84 -2.23 28.77
N VAL A 43 5.28 -2.62 27.62
CA VAL A 43 5.83 -3.64 26.71
C VAL A 43 6.65 -2.93 25.63
N LYS A 44 7.97 -3.17 25.60
CA LYS A 44 8.88 -2.62 24.57
C LYS A 44 9.21 -3.70 23.55
N SER A 45 9.49 -3.31 22.31
CA SER A 45 9.98 -4.21 21.26
C SER A 45 11.30 -4.88 21.69
N PRO A 46 11.53 -6.17 21.38
CA PRO A 46 12.79 -6.85 21.69
C PRO A 46 13.92 -6.46 20.72
N PHE A 47 13.61 -5.69 19.67
CA PHE A 47 14.54 -5.29 18.61
C PHE A 47 15.22 -3.94 18.86
N GLY A 48 15.00 -3.33 20.04
CA GLY A 48 15.60 -2.05 20.41
C GLY A 48 14.93 -0.83 19.76
N PRO A 49 15.45 0.38 20.05
CA PRO A 49 15.01 1.60 19.38
C PRO A 49 15.47 1.63 17.92
N ILE A 50 14.78 2.43 17.11
CA ILE A 50 15.17 2.74 15.74
C ILE A 50 15.40 4.24 15.59
N ASP A 51 16.37 4.61 14.77
CA ASP A 51 16.58 6.00 14.38
C ASP A 51 15.66 6.37 13.22
N ILE A 52 14.85 7.41 13.41
CA ILE A 52 13.88 7.85 12.40
C ILE A 52 14.44 9.13 11.75
N PRO A 53 14.92 9.07 10.49
CA PRO A 53 15.48 10.20 9.79
C PRO A 53 14.43 11.29 9.52
N ASP A 54 14.89 12.52 9.32
CA ASP A 54 14.06 13.63 8.87
C ASP A 54 13.98 13.61 7.34
N THR A 55 13.11 12.76 6.81
CA THR A 55 12.89 12.57 5.37
C THR A 55 11.42 12.33 5.07
N THR A 56 11.06 12.53 3.81
CA THR A 56 9.70 12.30 3.32
C THR A 56 9.52 10.86 2.83
N ILE A 57 8.26 10.49 2.61
CA ILE A 57 7.90 9.16 2.08
C ILE A 57 8.49 8.97 0.68
N HIS A 58 8.34 9.96 -0.20
CA HIS A 58 8.77 9.83 -1.60
C HIS A 58 10.30 9.75 -1.71
N GLU A 59 11.04 10.54 -0.93
CA GLU A 59 12.50 10.41 -0.83
C GLU A 59 12.89 9.02 -0.30
N TYR A 60 12.26 8.57 0.79
CA TYR A 60 12.62 7.30 1.42
C TYR A 60 12.31 6.07 0.54
N VAL A 61 11.20 6.10 -0.20
CA VAL A 61 10.82 5.03 -1.14
C VAL A 61 11.71 5.04 -2.38
N LEU A 62 12.05 6.22 -2.91
CA LEU A 62 12.82 6.35 -4.16
C LEU A 62 14.36 6.35 -3.95
N LYS A 63 14.86 6.40 -2.71
CA LYS A 63 16.30 6.52 -2.40
C LYS A 63 17.19 5.50 -3.09
N ASN A 64 16.67 4.29 -3.33
CA ASN A 64 17.43 3.17 -3.89
C ASN A 64 17.20 2.98 -5.39
N VAL A 65 16.34 3.77 -6.04
CA VAL A 65 16.07 3.68 -7.50
C VAL A 65 17.36 3.63 -8.34
N PRO A 66 18.40 4.45 -8.07
CA PRO A 66 19.64 4.39 -8.85
C PRO A 66 20.37 3.04 -8.82
N GLN A 67 20.06 2.14 -7.88
CA GLN A 67 20.65 0.80 -7.78
C GLN A 67 19.97 -0.20 -8.72
N PHE A 68 18.75 0.08 -9.20
CA PHE A 68 17.94 -0.82 -10.03
C PHE A 68 17.05 -0.06 -11.03
N PRO A 69 17.57 0.89 -11.82
CA PRO A 69 16.76 1.77 -12.66
C PRO A 69 15.90 1.01 -13.69
N GLU A 70 16.47 -0.04 -14.29
CA GLU A 70 15.81 -0.91 -15.28
C GLU A 70 14.97 -2.02 -14.65
N GLY A 71 15.03 -2.19 -13.33
CA GLY A 71 14.21 -3.16 -12.61
C GLY A 71 12.74 -2.85 -12.77
N THR A 72 11.89 -3.87 -12.93
CA THR A 72 10.43 -3.66 -12.95
C THR A 72 9.98 -3.25 -11.56
N ALA A 73 9.44 -2.03 -11.42
CA ALA A 73 8.82 -1.59 -10.18
C ALA A 73 7.41 -2.15 -10.06
N MET A 74 6.60 -1.99 -11.11
CA MET A 74 5.20 -2.38 -11.10
C MET A 74 4.75 -2.94 -12.45
N VAL A 75 3.87 -3.94 -12.41
CA VAL A 75 3.17 -4.47 -13.58
C VAL A 75 1.70 -4.72 -13.26
N CYS A 76 0.81 -4.32 -14.15
CA CYS A 76 -0.60 -4.68 -14.05
C CYS A 76 -0.76 -6.15 -14.45
N GLY A 77 -1.17 -7.02 -13.51
CA GLY A 77 -1.36 -8.45 -13.78
C GLY A 77 -2.45 -8.75 -14.81
N MET A 78 -3.39 -7.83 -15.02
CA MET A 78 -4.46 -8.00 -16.01
C MET A 78 -4.06 -7.52 -17.41
N SER A 79 -3.44 -6.34 -17.52
CA SER A 79 -3.15 -5.71 -18.81
C SER A 79 -1.70 -5.88 -19.29
N GLY A 80 -0.79 -6.37 -18.43
CA GLY A 80 0.64 -6.48 -18.72
C GLY A 80 1.41 -5.16 -18.74
N ARG A 81 0.72 -4.02 -18.58
CA ARG A 81 1.33 -2.68 -18.55
C ARG A 81 2.35 -2.59 -17.41
N THR A 82 3.57 -2.18 -17.74
CA THR A 82 4.74 -2.32 -16.88
C THR A 82 5.50 -1.00 -16.78
N TYR A 83 6.02 -0.71 -15.58
CA TYR A 83 6.85 0.46 -15.30
C TYR A 83 8.14 0.01 -14.60
N THR A 84 9.28 0.51 -15.09
CA THR A 84 10.56 0.36 -14.41
C THR A 84 10.65 1.30 -13.20
N TYR A 85 11.64 1.12 -12.35
CA TYR A 85 11.92 2.03 -11.23
C TYR A 85 12.30 3.43 -11.71
N GLU A 86 13.05 3.52 -12.80
CA GLU A 86 13.36 4.81 -13.41
C GLU A 86 12.10 5.49 -13.97
N ALA A 87 11.22 4.72 -14.63
CA ALA A 87 9.93 5.24 -15.09
C ALA A 87 9.07 5.71 -13.91
N LEU A 88 9.03 4.95 -12.80
CA LEU A 88 8.33 5.36 -11.58
C LEU A 88 8.86 6.70 -11.05
N ARG A 89 10.19 6.87 -10.97
CA ARG A 89 10.84 8.10 -10.49
C ARG A 89 10.50 9.29 -11.39
N VAL A 90 10.67 9.14 -12.71
CA VAL A 90 10.43 10.20 -13.70
C VAL A 90 8.95 10.58 -13.76
N LEU A 91 8.05 9.60 -13.88
CA LEU A 91 6.63 9.86 -14.00
C LEU A 91 6.05 10.48 -12.71
N SER A 92 6.52 10.06 -11.53
CA SER A 92 6.08 10.68 -10.27
C SER A 92 6.47 12.15 -10.22
N ARG A 93 7.69 12.49 -10.66
CA ARG A 93 8.15 13.88 -10.73
C ARG A 93 7.34 14.71 -11.73
N LYS A 94 7.04 14.16 -12.91
CA LYS A 94 6.19 14.83 -13.89
C LYS A 94 4.78 15.08 -13.36
N ILE A 95 4.19 14.11 -12.66
CA ILE A 95 2.90 14.30 -12.01
C ILE A 95 2.97 15.38 -10.92
N ALA A 96 4.05 15.45 -10.14
CA ALA A 96 4.25 16.52 -9.17
C ALA A 96 4.25 17.90 -9.85
N ALA A 97 5.01 18.04 -10.94
CA ALA A 97 5.05 19.25 -11.76
C ALA A 97 3.67 19.58 -12.35
N GLY A 98 2.97 18.58 -12.89
CA GLY A 98 1.63 18.72 -13.45
C GLY A 98 0.63 19.25 -12.44
N PHE A 99 0.63 18.72 -11.21
CA PHE A 99 -0.21 19.25 -10.14
C PHE A 99 0.08 20.72 -9.82
N LEU A 100 1.36 21.09 -9.71
CA LEU A 100 1.78 22.46 -9.42
C LEU A 100 1.42 23.42 -10.58
N LYS A 101 1.61 22.99 -11.83
CA LYS A 101 1.21 23.69 -13.06
C LYS A 101 -0.29 23.92 -13.12
N SER A 102 -1.09 22.95 -12.69
CA SER A 102 -2.55 23.09 -12.54
C SER A 102 -2.97 24.03 -11.40
N GLY A 103 -2.02 24.61 -10.66
CA GLY A 103 -2.26 25.61 -9.62
C GLY A 103 -2.50 25.04 -8.23
N LEU A 104 -2.32 23.71 -8.03
CA LEU A 104 -2.39 23.13 -6.70
C LEU A 104 -1.21 23.60 -5.86
N LYS A 105 -1.46 23.78 -4.57
CA LYS A 105 -0.49 24.31 -3.59
C LYS A 105 -0.19 23.26 -2.51
N PRO A 106 1.04 23.23 -1.98
CA PRO A 106 1.39 22.36 -0.87
C PRO A 106 0.36 22.46 0.28
N GLY A 107 0.01 21.31 0.85
CA GLY A 107 -1.00 21.16 1.90
C GLY A 107 -2.43 20.91 1.41
N GLN A 108 -2.73 21.11 0.12
CA GLN A 108 -4.03 20.77 -0.45
C GLN A 108 -4.19 19.26 -0.64
N VAL A 109 -5.44 18.79 -0.61
CA VAL A 109 -5.76 17.35 -0.66
C VAL A 109 -6.05 16.87 -2.08
N VAL A 110 -5.44 15.75 -2.45
CA VAL A 110 -5.71 14.98 -3.66
C VAL A 110 -6.53 13.75 -3.26
N GLY A 111 -7.78 13.66 -3.73
CA GLY A 111 -8.61 12.48 -3.58
C GLY A 111 -8.21 11.40 -4.59
N LEU A 112 -7.96 10.17 -4.15
CA LEU A 112 -7.63 9.04 -5.04
C LEU A 112 -8.70 7.95 -4.96
N LEU A 113 -9.63 7.94 -5.91
CA LEU A 113 -10.61 6.87 -6.11
C LEU A 113 -10.06 5.85 -7.11
N LEU A 114 -9.05 5.09 -6.68
CA LEU A 114 -8.30 4.21 -7.58
C LEU A 114 -8.22 2.77 -7.03
N PRO A 115 -8.32 1.75 -7.90
CA PRO A 115 -8.00 0.38 -7.55
C PRO A 115 -6.47 0.19 -7.55
N ASN A 116 -6.00 -1.05 -7.40
CA ASN A 116 -4.57 -1.36 -7.47
C ASN A 116 -4.10 -1.35 -8.93
N LEU A 117 -3.80 -0.16 -9.43
CA LEU A 117 -3.13 0.10 -10.71
C LEU A 117 -1.68 0.54 -10.46
N PRO A 118 -0.75 0.32 -11.39
CA PRO A 118 0.61 0.86 -11.28
C PRO A 118 0.62 2.38 -11.10
N GLU A 119 -0.24 3.09 -11.83
CA GLU A 119 -0.36 4.54 -11.80
C GLU A 119 -0.82 5.08 -10.43
N HIS A 120 -1.42 4.23 -9.58
CA HIS A 120 -1.76 4.61 -8.21
C HIS A 120 -0.51 5.06 -7.44
N MET A 121 0.62 4.36 -7.57
CA MET A 121 1.86 4.74 -6.90
C MET A 121 2.54 5.94 -7.55
N ILE A 122 2.43 6.08 -8.87
CA ILE A 122 2.91 7.26 -9.59
C ILE A 122 2.16 8.51 -9.07
N ALA A 123 0.83 8.42 -8.97
CA ALA A 123 -0.01 9.50 -8.46
C ALA A 123 0.29 9.85 -7.00
N ILE A 124 0.44 8.85 -6.12
CA ILE A 124 0.78 9.08 -4.71
C ILE A 124 2.15 9.73 -4.57
N LEU A 125 3.19 9.16 -5.19
CA LEU A 125 4.54 9.71 -5.07
C LEU A 125 4.64 11.11 -5.68
N GLY A 126 3.96 11.37 -6.80
CA GLY A 126 3.91 12.70 -7.40
C GLY A 126 3.16 13.72 -6.54
N ALA A 127 2.01 13.37 -5.99
CA ALA A 127 1.29 14.24 -5.05
C ALA A 127 2.15 14.59 -3.83
N LEU A 128 2.81 13.59 -3.24
CA LEU A 128 3.69 13.78 -2.08
C LEU A 128 4.94 14.63 -2.41
N GLN A 129 5.49 14.54 -3.63
CA GLN A 129 6.58 15.40 -4.09
C GLN A 129 6.13 16.85 -4.29
N ALA A 130 4.89 17.08 -4.73
CA ALA A 130 4.27 18.40 -4.82
C ALA A 130 3.87 18.98 -3.44
N GLY A 131 4.14 18.28 -2.34
CA GLY A 131 3.74 18.67 -0.99
C GLY A 131 2.24 18.57 -0.74
N LEU A 132 1.51 17.81 -1.57
CA LEU A 132 0.07 17.60 -1.44
C LEU A 132 -0.21 16.44 -0.47
N VAL A 133 -1.43 16.45 0.07
CA VAL A 133 -1.92 15.42 0.99
C VAL A 133 -2.77 14.42 0.21
N VAL A 134 -2.50 13.13 0.35
CA VAL A 134 -3.28 12.08 -0.33
C VAL A 134 -4.42 11.59 0.54
N SER A 135 -5.66 11.65 0.03
CA SER A 135 -6.85 11.03 0.61
C SER A 135 -7.32 9.89 -0.28
N SER A 136 -6.95 8.65 0.07
CA SER A 136 -7.37 7.48 -0.69
C SER A 136 -8.84 7.12 -0.39
N ILE A 137 -9.61 6.87 -1.44
CA ILE A 137 -11.04 6.58 -1.40
C ILE A 137 -11.25 5.15 -1.90
N ASN A 138 -12.13 4.42 -1.22
CA ASN A 138 -12.44 3.05 -1.61
C ASN A 138 -13.18 3.04 -2.97
N PRO A 139 -12.66 2.39 -4.02
CA PRO A 139 -13.27 2.34 -5.35
C PRO A 139 -14.61 1.59 -5.39
N ILE A 140 -15.00 0.86 -4.33
CA ILE A 140 -16.34 0.26 -4.25
C ILE A 140 -17.41 1.25 -3.75
N TYR A 141 -17.02 2.41 -3.24
CA TYR A 141 -17.94 3.40 -2.71
C TYR A 141 -18.88 3.93 -3.80
N GLY A 142 -20.10 4.23 -3.37
CA GLY A 142 -21.09 4.94 -4.17
C GLY A 142 -20.92 6.46 -4.08
N PRO A 143 -21.73 7.21 -4.85
CA PRO A 143 -21.61 8.67 -4.94
C PRO A 143 -21.71 9.40 -3.59
N GLU A 144 -22.51 8.90 -2.66
CA GLU A 144 -22.71 9.57 -1.35
C GLU A 144 -21.47 9.49 -0.46
N GLU A 145 -20.84 8.32 -0.39
CA GLU A 145 -19.63 8.09 0.40
C GLU A 145 -18.44 8.85 -0.20
N ILE A 146 -18.33 8.86 -1.54
CA ILE A 146 -17.31 9.65 -2.27
C ILE A 146 -17.52 11.14 -1.99
N CYS A 147 -18.73 11.66 -2.14
CA CYS A 147 -19.07 13.07 -1.89
C CYS A 147 -18.76 13.46 -0.44
N HIS A 148 -19.12 12.61 0.53
CA HIS A 148 -18.84 12.84 1.94
C HIS A 148 -17.34 12.96 2.20
N GLN A 149 -16.54 12.02 1.70
CA GLN A 149 -15.09 12.03 1.92
C GLN A 149 -14.42 13.22 1.23
N LEU A 150 -14.79 13.53 -0.02
CA LEU A 150 -14.26 14.70 -0.75
C LEU A 150 -14.60 16.01 -0.05
N SER A 151 -15.85 16.18 0.40
CA SER A 151 -16.29 17.37 1.12
C SER A 151 -15.61 17.49 2.48
N ASN A 152 -15.43 16.37 3.20
CA ASN A 152 -14.81 16.39 4.53
C ASN A 152 -13.30 16.62 4.47
N SER A 153 -12.65 16.16 3.41
CA SER A 153 -11.20 16.32 3.20
C SER A 153 -10.83 17.62 2.50
N ASP A 154 -11.80 18.42 2.06
CA ASP A 154 -11.56 19.63 1.24
C ASP A 154 -10.67 19.30 0.03
N ALA A 155 -11.02 18.22 -0.68
CA ALA A 155 -10.25 17.74 -1.82
C ALA A 155 -10.22 18.79 -2.92
N ALA A 156 -9.01 19.15 -3.37
CA ALA A 156 -8.76 20.11 -4.42
C ALA A 156 -8.83 19.49 -5.82
N VAL A 157 -8.66 18.16 -5.92
CA VAL A 157 -8.78 17.38 -7.16
C VAL A 157 -9.15 15.93 -6.81
N LEU A 158 -9.88 15.25 -7.70
CA LEU A 158 -10.17 13.82 -7.62
C LEU A 158 -9.53 13.09 -8.78
N LEU A 159 -8.66 12.12 -8.51
CA LEU A 159 -8.20 11.14 -9.50
C LEU A 159 -9.07 9.89 -9.43
N THR A 160 -9.50 9.41 -10.60
CA THR A 160 -10.34 8.22 -10.75
C THR A 160 -9.91 7.40 -11.98
N PHE A 161 -10.68 6.37 -12.31
CA PHE A 161 -10.47 5.46 -13.44
C PHE A 161 -11.81 5.26 -14.19
N PRO A 162 -11.79 4.73 -15.44
CA PRO A 162 -12.96 4.69 -16.32
C PRO A 162 -14.25 4.16 -15.67
N ASP A 163 -14.18 3.02 -14.97
CA ASP A 163 -15.37 2.39 -14.37
C ASP A 163 -16.01 3.20 -13.24
N LYS A 164 -15.37 4.29 -12.77
CA LYS A 164 -15.86 5.14 -11.67
C LYS A 164 -16.09 6.59 -12.08
N ILE A 165 -16.09 6.90 -13.38
CA ILE A 165 -16.36 8.26 -13.86
C ILE A 165 -17.78 8.70 -13.48
N THR A 166 -18.78 7.85 -13.70
CA THR A 166 -20.19 8.18 -13.42
C THR A 166 -20.41 8.49 -11.95
N GLU A 167 -19.98 7.61 -11.04
CA GLU A 167 -20.14 7.84 -9.60
C GLU A 167 -19.32 9.02 -9.10
N ALA A 168 -18.15 9.28 -9.71
CA ALA A 168 -17.37 10.48 -9.42
C ALA A 168 -18.13 11.75 -9.82
N GLN A 169 -18.67 11.82 -11.03
CA GLN A 169 -19.45 12.98 -11.49
C GLN A 169 -20.69 13.21 -10.62
N GLU A 170 -21.43 12.15 -10.28
CA GLU A 170 -22.57 12.23 -9.36
C GLU A 170 -22.15 12.72 -7.97
N ALA A 171 -21.02 12.24 -7.44
CA ALA A 171 -20.49 12.69 -6.16
C ALA A 171 -20.13 14.18 -6.19
N ILE A 172 -19.40 14.62 -7.22
CA ILE A 172 -19.03 16.03 -7.42
C ILE A 172 -20.26 16.93 -7.55
N ASN A 173 -21.30 16.46 -8.24
CA ASN A 173 -22.56 17.20 -8.39
C ASN A 173 -23.30 17.39 -7.06
N LYS A 174 -23.17 16.44 -6.13
CA LYS A 174 -23.74 16.50 -4.78
C LYS A 174 -22.95 17.43 -3.83
N ILE A 175 -21.69 17.78 -4.14
CA ILE A 175 -20.89 18.69 -3.31
C ILE A 175 -21.55 20.08 -3.32
N LYS A 176 -21.77 20.63 -2.12
CA LYS A 176 -22.35 21.96 -1.93
C LYS A 176 -21.27 23.03 -2.07
N GLY A 177 -21.62 24.13 -2.72
CA GLY A 177 -20.73 25.29 -2.90
C GLY A 177 -20.10 25.37 -4.29
N PRO A 178 -19.38 26.47 -4.59
CA PRO A 178 -18.84 26.74 -5.91
C PRO A 178 -17.55 25.96 -6.22
N ASN A 179 -16.81 25.54 -5.19
CA ASN A 179 -15.50 24.92 -5.35
C ASN A 179 -15.64 23.40 -5.43
N LYS A 180 -15.89 22.91 -6.65
CA LYS A 180 -15.97 21.48 -6.94
C LYS A 180 -14.62 20.98 -7.47
N PRO A 181 -14.04 19.91 -6.90
CA PRO A 181 -12.77 19.40 -7.40
C PRO A 181 -12.91 18.89 -8.84
N PRO A 182 -11.99 19.24 -9.75
CA PRO A 182 -11.93 18.65 -11.07
C PRO A 182 -11.66 17.15 -10.97
N ILE A 183 -12.15 16.41 -11.96
CA ILE A 183 -11.98 14.96 -12.07
C ILE A 183 -10.88 14.69 -13.09
N VAL A 184 -9.84 13.97 -12.68
CA VAL A 184 -8.75 13.49 -13.54
C VAL A 184 -8.85 11.98 -13.66
N VAL A 185 -8.80 11.43 -14.87
CA VAL A 185 -9.03 10.00 -15.13
C VAL A 185 -7.75 9.32 -15.61
N ILE A 186 -7.37 8.23 -14.94
CA ILE A 186 -6.32 7.32 -15.40
C ILE A 186 -6.94 6.33 -16.40
N HIS A 187 -6.80 6.62 -17.69
CA HIS A 187 -7.41 5.84 -18.78
C HIS A 187 -6.36 5.35 -19.78
N ASN A 188 -6.76 4.47 -20.71
CA ASN A 188 -5.94 4.14 -21.86
C ASN A 188 -6.02 5.30 -22.87
N PRO A 189 -4.92 5.81 -23.45
CA PRO A 189 -4.96 6.90 -24.43
C PRO A 189 -5.92 6.73 -25.61
N ALA A 190 -6.29 5.49 -25.94
CA ALA A 190 -7.28 5.19 -26.97
C ALA A 190 -8.75 5.41 -26.53
N ASP A 191 -9.01 5.49 -25.23
CA ASP A 191 -10.36 5.68 -24.67
C ASP A 191 -10.80 7.13 -24.86
N THR A 192 -12.06 7.32 -25.27
CA THR A 192 -12.70 8.65 -25.29
C THR A 192 -13.23 8.97 -23.90
N LEU A 193 -12.86 10.13 -23.37
CA LEU A 193 -13.37 10.63 -22.09
C LEU A 193 -14.64 11.46 -22.32
N PRO A 194 -15.63 11.40 -21.39
CA PRO A 194 -16.80 12.27 -21.44
C PRO A 194 -16.44 13.72 -21.08
N ASP A 195 -17.36 14.65 -21.35
CA ASP A 195 -17.18 16.04 -20.96
C ASP A 195 -17.06 16.21 -19.44
N GLY A 196 -16.30 17.22 -19.02
CA GLY A 196 -16.15 17.59 -17.61
C GLY A 196 -15.16 16.73 -16.82
N VAL A 197 -14.38 15.87 -17.49
CA VAL A 197 -13.22 15.18 -16.89
C VAL A 197 -11.95 15.45 -17.70
N GLN A 198 -10.80 15.34 -17.05
CA GLN A 198 -9.47 15.58 -17.64
C GLN A 198 -8.68 14.29 -17.71
N SER A 199 -7.78 14.16 -18.68
CA SER A 199 -6.90 13.00 -18.76
C SER A 199 -5.74 13.10 -17.75
N PHE A 200 -5.42 11.99 -17.09
CA PHE A 200 -4.18 11.89 -16.30
C PHE A 200 -2.92 12.13 -17.14
N MET A 201 -2.97 11.88 -18.45
CA MET A 201 -1.84 12.16 -19.34
C MET A 201 -1.56 13.66 -19.48
N GLU A 202 -2.56 14.53 -19.31
CA GLU A 202 -2.35 15.98 -19.34
C GLU A 202 -1.45 16.46 -18.20
N LEU A 203 -1.51 15.80 -17.03
CA LEU A 203 -0.60 16.08 -15.91
C LEU A 203 0.86 15.66 -16.21
N LEU A 204 1.08 14.81 -17.21
CA LEU A 204 2.42 14.43 -17.66
C LEU A 204 2.98 15.37 -18.74
N MET A 205 2.13 16.26 -19.30
CA MET A 205 2.51 17.23 -20.33
C MET A 205 3.13 18.48 -19.69
N VAL A 206 4.34 18.29 -19.18
CA VAL A 206 5.15 19.31 -18.50
C VAL A 206 6.46 19.52 -19.24
N ASP A 207 6.96 20.75 -19.21
CA ASP A 207 8.30 21.12 -19.70
C ASP A 207 9.31 21.28 -18.54
N ASP A 208 10.53 21.68 -18.87
CA ASP A 208 11.61 21.84 -17.89
C ASP A 208 11.31 22.97 -16.88
N GLU A 209 10.56 24.01 -17.27
CA GLU A 209 10.19 25.11 -16.37
C GLU A 209 9.14 24.65 -15.35
N ASP A 210 8.17 23.85 -15.79
CA ASP A 210 7.18 23.20 -14.94
C ASP A 210 7.86 22.26 -13.93
N GLU A 211 8.81 21.42 -14.37
CA GLU A 211 9.55 20.51 -13.49
C GLU A 211 10.40 21.27 -12.45
N ALA A 212 10.93 22.45 -12.79
CA ALA A 212 11.65 23.31 -11.86
C ALA A 212 10.75 23.89 -10.74
N LEU A 213 9.42 23.80 -10.86
CA LEU A 213 8.50 24.14 -9.75
C LEU A 213 8.63 23.14 -8.60
N VAL A 214 8.89 21.87 -8.89
CA VAL A 214 9.01 20.81 -7.87
C VAL A 214 10.18 21.12 -6.92
N ASP A 215 11.30 21.62 -7.45
CA ASP A 215 12.49 21.94 -6.66
C ASP A 215 12.30 23.15 -5.73
N LYS A 216 11.26 23.96 -5.97
CA LYS A 216 10.90 25.09 -5.11
C LYS A 216 10.02 24.65 -3.93
N VAL A 217 9.41 23.47 -3.99
CA VAL A 217 8.59 22.93 -2.91
C VAL A 217 9.48 22.40 -1.80
N LYS A 218 9.23 22.86 -0.57
CA LYS A 218 9.93 22.37 0.63
C LYS A 218 8.97 21.53 1.47
N VAL A 219 9.06 20.21 1.32
CA VAL A 219 8.29 19.25 2.11
C VAL A 219 9.11 18.82 3.32
N LYS A 220 8.51 18.87 4.52
CA LYS A 220 9.15 18.45 5.78
C LYS A 220 8.60 17.09 6.21
N ALA A 221 9.37 16.32 6.99
CA ALA A 221 8.88 15.05 7.51
C ALA A 221 7.66 15.20 8.44
N THR A 222 7.48 16.37 9.05
CA THR A 222 6.34 16.69 9.91
C THR A 222 5.08 17.11 9.15
N ASP A 223 5.18 17.35 7.84
CA ASP A 223 4.04 17.75 7.04
C ASP A 223 3.07 16.58 6.88
N LEU A 224 1.78 16.92 6.74
CA LEU A 224 0.73 15.93 6.50
C LEU A 224 0.96 15.29 5.14
N ALA A 225 0.97 13.96 5.08
CA ALA A 225 1.19 13.21 3.85
C ALA A 225 -0.07 12.46 3.41
N LEU A 226 -0.70 11.77 4.36
CA LEU A 226 -1.88 10.94 4.10
C LEU A 226 -3.04 11.37 5.01
N LEU A 227 -4.24 11.38 4.45
CA LEU A 227 -5.51 11.55 5.14
C LEU A 227 -6.40 10.33 4.87
N LEU A 228 -6.23 9.28 5.66
CA LEU A 228 -6.93 8.01 5.45
C LEU A 228 -8.17 7.90 6.33
N TYR A 229 -9.29 7.47 5.77
CA TYR A 229 -10.55 7.41 6.51
C TYR A 229 -10.70 6.07 7.24
N SER A 230 -11.07 6.16 8.51
CA SER A 230 -11.41 5.01 9.34
C SER A 230 -12.81 5.18 9.91
N SER A 231 -13.59 4.10 9.98
CA SER A 231 -14.87 4.07 10.68
C SER A 231 -14.73 4.41 12.18
N GLY A 232 -13.54 4.30 12.75
CA GLY A 232 -13.29 4.53 14.17
C GLY A 232 -14.12 3.60 15.07
N THR A 233 -14.27 3.96 16.34
CA THR A 233 -15.06 3.17 17.32
C THR A 233 -16.53 3.58 17.37
N THR A 234 -16.90 4.75 16.84
CA THR A 234 -18.27 5.29 16.82
C THR A 234 -18.41 6.42 15.77
N GLY A 235 -19.53 6.45 15.05
CA GLY A 235 -19.94 7.55 14.18
C GLY A 235 -19.54 7.39 12.71
N LEU A 236 -19.62 8.50 11.95
CA LEU A 236 -19.19 8.56 10.55
C LEU A 236 -17.66 8.41 10.44
N PRO A 237 -17.14 7.91 9.29
CA PRO A 237 -15.71 7.80 9.06
C PRO A 237 -14.96 9.14 9.26
N LYS A 238 -13.79 9.07 9.89
CA LYS A 238 -12.95 10.24 10.23
C LYS A 238 -11.62 10.16 9.50
N GLY A 239 -11.15 11.29 8.97
CA GLY A 239 -9.84 11.41 8.36
C GLY A 239 -8.71 11.33 9.39
N VAL A 240 -7.94 10.25 9.35
CA VAL A 240 -6.74 10.05 10.16
C VAL A 240 -5.58 10.76 9.49
N ARG A 241 -5.02 11.74 10.20
CA ARG A 241 -3.90 12.55 9.72
C ARG A 241 -2.56 11.83 9.98
N LEU A 242 -1.85 11.48 8.92
CA LEU A 242 -0.55 10.80 8.99
C LEU A 242 0.51 11.66 8.29
N THR A 243 1.52 12.07 9.07
CA THR A 243 2.67 12.81 8.54
C THR A 243 3.61 11.88 7.77
N HIS A 244 4.51 12.47 6.98
CA HIS A 244 5.59 11.70 6.35
C HIS A 244 6.39 10.88 7.37
N ARG A 245 6.75 11.49 8.51
CA ARG A 245 7.50 10.85 9.58
C ARG A 245 6.77 9.65 10.19
N ASN A 246 5.44 9.69 10.28
CA ASN A 246 4.67 8.54 10.76
C ASN A 246 4.86 7.31 9.85
N ILE A 247 4.79 7.53 8.53
CA ILE A 247 4.92 6.44 7.55
C ILE A 247 6.37 5.98 7.44
N VAL A 248 7.34 6.89 7.36
CA VAL A 248 8.77 6.55 7.33
C VAL A 248 9.17 5.76 8.58
N SER A 249 8.68 6.14 9.76
CA SER A 249 8.89 5.36 10.99
C SER A 249 8.35 3.93 10.85
N ASN A 250 7.18 3.75 10.23
CA ASN A 250 6.62 2.41 10.04
C ASN A 250 7.42 1.60 9.01
N LEU A 251 7.88 2.23 7.92
CA LEU A 251 8.73 1.59 6.91
C LEU A 251 10.04 1.08 7.50
N ILE A 252 10.68 1.84 8.38
CA ILE A 252 11.90 1.41 9.08
C ILE A 252 11.61 0.24 10.04
N GLN A 253 10.48 0.27 10.75
CA GLN A 253 10.07 -0.82 11.62
C GLN A 253 9.86 -2.13 10.86
N VAL A 254 9.23 -2.07 9.68
CA VAL A 254 8.97 -3.28 8.88
C VAL A 254 10.18 -3.76 8.10
N ASP A 255 11.14 -2.90 7.78
CA ASP A 255 12.40 -3.27 7.11
C ASP A 255 13.46 -3.84 8.08
N HIS A 256 13.19 -3.87 9.39
CA HIS A 256 14.10 -4.47 10.36
C HIS A 256 14.42 -5.94 9.99
N PRO A 257 15.70 -6.38 9.95
CA PRO A 257 16.10 -7.70 9.41
C PRO A 257 15.38 -8.91 10.02
N GLU A 258 15.01 -8.85 11.30
CA GLU A 258 14.27 -9.92 11.99
C GLU A 258 12.74 -9.86 11.80
N ILE A 259 12.20 -8.74 11.32
CA ILE A 259 10.76 -8.51 11.09
C ILE A 259 10.42 -8.70 9.61
N ARG A 260 11.28 -8.22 8.73
CA ARG A 260 11.04 -8.03 7.30
C ARG A 260 10.27 -9.20 6.66
N ILE A 261 9.11 -8.83 6.11
CA ILE A 261 8.07 -9.76 5.63
C ILE A 261 8.56 -10.47 4.38
N ASP A 262 9.15 -9.69 3.48
CA ASP A 262 9.87 -10.15 2.33
C ASP A 262 11.34 -10.36 2.75
N ARG A 263 11.69 -11.60 3.12
CA ARG A 263 13.12 -11.99 3.15
C ARG A 263 13.71 -12.05 1.74
N THR A 264 13.22 -11.20 0.87
CA THR A 264 13.76 -10.91 -0.44
C THR A 264 15.13 -10.34 -0.12
N ASN A 265 16.14 -11.19 -0.29
CA ASN A 265 17.49 -10.73 -0.09
C ASN A 265 17.67 -9.63 -1.13
N MET A 266 18.18 -8.47 -0.71
CA MET A 266 18.63 -7.38 -1.59
C MET A 266 19.61 -7.85 -2.68
N SER A 267 20.02 -9.12 -2.68
CA SER A 267 20.82 -9.76 -3.73
C SER A 267 20.06 -10.01 -5.04
N ASP A 268 18.72 -10.10 -5.04
CA ASP A 268 17.90 -10.22 -6.26
C ASP A 268 16.77 -9.17 -6.24
N PRO A 269 17.06 -7.93 -6.67
CA PRO A 269 16.10 -6.83 -6.70
C PRO A 269 15.00 -7.02 -7.76
N GLN A 270 14.66 -8.25 -8.16
CA GLN A 270 13.48 -8.59 -8.96
C GLN A 270 12.61 -9.65 -8.30
N ASP A 271 12.79 -9.85 -6.99
CA ASP A 271 11.84 -10.59 -6.18
C ASP A 271 10.43 -10.00 -6.31
N CYS A 272 9.47 -10.89 -6.57
CA CYS A 272 8.14 -10.51 -7.01
C CYS A 272 7.09 -10.71 -5.91
N THR A 273 6.18 -9.74 -5.79
CA THR A 273 5.00 -9.80 -4.90
C THR A 273 3.70 -9.50 -5.64
N ALA A 274 2.63 -10.21 -5.27
CA ALA A 274 1.28 -9.94 -5.77
C ALA A 274 0.53 -8.99 -4.82
N CYS A 275 0.18 -7.81 -5.32
CA CYS A 275 -0.46 -6.74 -4.57
C CYS A 275 -1.99 -6.89 -4.59
N VAL A 276 -2.49 -7.82 -3.78
CA VAL A 276 -3.93 -8.07 -3.61
C VAL A 276 -4.57 -7.22 -2.51
N LEU A 277 -3.76 -6.73 -1.56
CA LEU A 277 -4.24 -5.82 -0.53
C LEU A 277 -4.51 -4.43 -1.13
N PRO A 278 -5.64 -3.78 -0.82
CA PRO A 278 -5.97 -2.53 -1.46
C PRO A 278 -5.04 -1.38 -1.06
N PHE A 279 -4.53 -0.64 -2.04
CA PHE A 279 -3.65 0.52 -1.82
C PHE A 279 -4.37 1.72 -1.19
N PHE A 280 -5.71 1.78 -1.28
CA PHE A 280 -6.47 2.79 -0.55
C PHE A 280 -6.53 2.55 0.97
N HIS A 281 -6.09 1.38 1.43
CA HIS A 281 -6.02 1.03 2.86
C HIS A 281 -4.57 1.02 3.34
N ILE A 282 -4.31 1.54 4.55
CA ILE A 282 -2.94 1.76 5.06
C ILE A 282 -2.06 0.51 5.03
N TYR A 283 -2.66 -0.67 5.25
CA TYR A 283 -1.93 -1.94 5.21
C TYR A 283 -1.45 -2.29 3.79
N GLY A 284 -2.31 -2.16 2.78
CA GLY A 284 -1.92 -2.38 1.39
C GLY A 284 -0.95 -1.32 0.90
N LEU A 285 -1.12 -0.06 1.30
CA LEU A 285 -0.23 1.03 0.92
C LEU A 285 1.17 0.88 1.52
N THR A 286 1.26 0.70 2.84
CA THR A 286 2.56 0.74 3.54
C THR A 286 3.30 -0.59 3.39
N VAL A 287 2.64 -1.71 3.71
CA VAL A 287 3.28 -3.03 3.68
C VAL A 287 3.21 -3.66 2.30
N GLY A 288 2.08 -3.49 1.59
CA GLY A 288 1.89 -4.06 0.27
C GLY A 288 2.57 -3.30 -0.87
N ALA A 289 2.89 -2.01 -0.69
CA ALA A 289 3.52 -1.20 -1.74
C ALA A 289 4.85 -0.58 -1.29
N PHE A 290 4.83 0.43 -0.41
CA PHE A 290 6.03 1.20 -0.07
C PHE A 290 7.19 0.35 0.45
N ALA A 291 6.92 -0.61 1.35
CA ALA A 291 7.94 -1.49 1.91
C ALA A 291 8.63 -2.35 0.85
N HIS A 292 7.93 -2.76 -0.20
CA HIS A 292 8.50 -3.54 -1.31
C HIS A 292 9.19 -2.65 -2.34
N LEU A 293 8.66 -1.45 -2.62
CA LEU A 293 9.28 -0.51 -3.56
C LEU A 293 10.65 -0.01 -3.05
N MET A 294 10.78 0.27 -1.75
CA MET A 294 12.06 0.74 -1.19
C MET A 294 13.21 -0.29 -1.29
N THR A 295 12.87 -1.57 -1.53
CA THR A 295 13.83 -2.68 -1.60
C THR A 295 14.10 -3.14 -3.05
N GLY A 296 13.50 -2.49 -4.04
CA GLY A 296 13.65 -2.88 -5.44
C GLY A 296 12.72 -4.00 -5.90
N ALA A 297 11.80 -4.50 -5.07
CA ALA A 297 10.95 -5.63 -5.45
C ALA A 297 9.99 -5.29 -6.60
N LYS A 298 9.59 -6.30 -7.37
CA LYS A 298 8.58 -6.18 -8.43
C LYS A 298 7.17 -6.36 -7.86
N LEU A 299 6.31 -5.37 -8.04
CA LEU A 299 4.91 -5.42 -7.60
C LEU A 299 3.99 -5.77 -8.78
N VAL A 300 3.27 -6.89 -8.68
CA VAL A 300 2.19 -7.23 -9.61
C VAL A 300 0.87 -6.71 -9.04
N THR A 301 0.31 -5.67 -9.65
CA THR A 301 -0.94 -5.05 -9.20
C THR A 301 -2.15 -5.73 -9.82
N LEU A 302 -3.26 -5.76 -9.09
CA LEU A 302 -4.52 -6.36 -9.52
C LEU A 302 -5.68 -5.40 -9.23
N PRO A 303 -6.22 -4.71 -10.26
CA PRO A 303 -7.28 -3.73 -10.06
C PRO A 303 -8.54 -4.32 -9.42
N LYS A 304 -8.82 -5.60 -9.72
CA LYS A 304 -9.90 -6.38 -9.16
C LYS A 304 -9.36 -7.73 -8.71
N PHE A 305 -9.81 -8.19 -7.55
CA PHE A 305 -9.52 -9.56 -7.12
C PHE A 305 -10.38 -10.54 -7.92
N ASP A 306 -9.71 -11.41 -8.64
CA ASP A 306 -10.29 -12.59 -9.29
C ASP A 306 -9.42 -13.81 -8.91
N PRO A 307 -10.00 -14.88 -8.34
CA PRO A 307 -9.22 -16.03 -7.86
C PRO A 307 -8.37 -16.71 -8.93
N GLU A 308 -8.89 -16.90 -10.13
CA GLU A 308 -8.18 -17.58 -11.22
C GLU A 308 -7.04 -16.72 -11.74
N MET A 309 -7.31 -15.44 -11.99
CA MET A 309 -6.28 -14.46 -12.38
C MET A 309 -5.21 -14.30 -11.31
N TYR A 310 -5.60 -14.30 -10.02
CA TYR A 310 -4.65 -14.21 -8.92
C TYR A 310 -3.70 -15.43 -8.93
N LEU A 311 -4.23 -16.65 -9.05
CA LEU A 311 -3.41 -17.85 -9.15
C LEU A 311 -2.50 -17.84 -10.39
N LYS A 312 -3.02 -17.38 -11.53
CA LYS A 312 -2.25 -17.20 -12.76
C LYS A 312 -1.08 -16.23 -12.55
N VAL A 313 -1.32 -15.08 -11.91
CA VAL A 313 -0.26 -14.11 -11.54
C VAL A 313 0.81 -14.74 -10.66
N LEU A 314 0.43 -15.55 -9.66
CA LEU A 314 1.41 -16.19 -8.77
C LEU A 314 2.38 -17.09 -9.55
N VAL A 315 1.87 -17.84 -10.52
CA VAL A 315 2.67 -18.77 -11.34
C VAL A 315 3.49 -18.00 -12.37
N GLU A 316 2.84 -17.17 -13.20
CA GLU A 316 3.49 -16.48 -14.33
C GLU A 316 4.60 -15.54 -13.89
N HIS A 317 4.41 -14.84 -12.76
CA HIS A 317 5.40 -13.92 -12.23
C HIS A 317 6.30 -14.53 -11.15
N GLN A 318 6.21 -15.85 -10.92
CA GLN A 318 7.00 -16.58 -9.92
C GLN A 318 7.04 -15.86 -8.57
N VAL A 319 5.87 -15.49 -8.07
CA VAL A 319 5.74 -14.68 -6.87
C VAL A 319 6.42 -15.40 -5.69
N LYS A 320 7.30 -14.69 -4.97
CA LYS A 320 8.06 -15.24 -3.84
C LYS A 320 7.41 -14.91 -2.48
N CYS A 321 6.71 -13.77 -2.42
CA CYS A 321 6.03 -13.30 -1.20
C CYS A 321 4.62 -12.76 -1.52
N CYS A 322 3.63 -13.19 -0.74
CA CYS A 322 2.27 -12.69 -0.80
C CYS A 322 1.84 -12.15 0.56
N THR A 323 1.45 -10.88 0.59
CA THR A 323 0.76 -10.29 1.73
C THR A 323 -0.74 -10.28 1.42
N CYS A 324 -1.54 -10.91 2.28
CA CYS A 324 -2.99 -11.03 2.06
C CYS A 324 -3.79 -10.87 3.35
N CYS A 325 -5.11 -10.69 3.22
CA CYS A 325 -6.04 -10.74 4.33
C CYS A 325 -6.60 -12.17 4.50
N ALA A 326 -7.28 -12.41 5.61
CA ALA A 326 -7.82 -13.74 5.93
C ALA A 326 -8.78 -14.29 4.84
N SER A 327 -9.60 -13.43 4.24
CA SER A 327 -10.53 -13.82 3.16
C SER A 327 -9.81 -14.23 1.89
N THR A 328 -8.81 -13.46 1.44
CA THR A 328 -7.99 -13.84 0.27
C THR A 328 -7.19 -15.11 0.52
N ARG A 329 -6.75 -15.37 1.75
CA ARG A 329 -6.06 -16.63 2.09
C ARG A 329 -6.96 -17.86 1.90
N ALA A 330 -8.27 -17.73 2.06
CA ALA A 330 -9.20 -18.85 1.92
C ALA A 330 -9.15 -19.47 0.52
N VAL A 331 -8.82 -18.69 -0.52
CA VAL A 331 -8.67 -19.18 -1.89
C VAL A 331 -7.64 -20.30 -2.01
N PHE A 332 -6.53 -20.23 -1.25
CA PHE A 332 -5.54 -21.31 -1.22
C PHE A 332 -6.07 -22.61 -0.57
N GLY A 333 -7.15 -22.53 0.22
CA GLY A 333 -7.77 -23.67 0.89
C GLY A 333 -8.94 -24.29 0.13
N THR A 334 -9.57 -23.56 -0.80
CA THR A 334 -10.80 -23.98 -1.49
C THR A 334 -10.61 -24.34 -2.96
N THR A 335 -9.50 -23.94 -3.60
CA THR A 335 -9.25 -24.30 -5.00
C THR A 335 -8.81 -25.77 -5.10
N PRO A 336 -9.50 -26.62 -5.89
CA PRO A 336 -9.07 -28.00 -6.11
C PRO A 336 -7.66 -28.03 -6.68
N CYS A 337 -6.73 -28.64 -5.96
CA CYS A 337 -5.38 -28.89 -6.44
C CYS A 337 -5.47 -30.05 -7.45
N SER A 338 -5.32 -29.78 -8.74
CA SER A 338 -5.43 -30.80 -9.80
C SER A 338 -4.22 -31.74 -9.87
N ASP A 339 -3.60 -32.05 -8.73
CA ASP A 339 -2.61 -33.14 -8.60
C ASP A 339 -2.55 -33.57 -7.12
N ALA A 340 -3.23 -34.67 -6.82
CA ALA A 340 -3.31 -35.28 -5.51
C ALA A 340 -2.03 -36.08 -5.20
N GLN A 341 -0.89 -35.42 -4.95
CA GLN A 341 0.28 -36.14 -4.43
C GLN A 341 1.30 -35.34 -3.62
N THR A 342 0.93 -34.29 -2.88
CA THR A 342 1.79 -33.80 -1.77
C THR A 342 0.99 -32.97 -0.76
N ARG A 343 0.60 -33.57 0.37
CA ARG A 343 0.16 -32.81 1.56
C ARG A 343 1.39 -32.24 2.27
N ARG A 344 1.88 -31.10 1.80
CA ARG A 344 2.65 -30.05 2.52
C ARG A 344 3.01 -28.99 1.49
N GLU A 345 2.40 -27.81 1.63
CA GLU A 345 2.49 -26.64 0.73
C GLU A 345 1.76 -26.82 -0.63
N PRO A 346 1.03 -25.79 -1.11
CA PRO A 346 0.27 -25.90 -2.36
C PRO A 346 1.21 -25.91 -3.57
N THR A 347 1.41 -27.09 -4.15
CA THR A 347 2.05 -27.27 -5.47
C THR A 347 0.97 -27.37 -6.54
N MET A 348 0.74 -26.28 -7.28
CA MET A 348 0.05 -26.36 -8.58
C MET A 348 1.07 -26.68 -9.68
N GLY A 349 0.91 -27.84 -10.34
CA GLY A 349 1.50 -28.18 -11.64
C GLY A 349 3.01 -28.00 -11.81
N ARG A 350 3.79 -29.06 -11.54
CA ARG A 350 5.24 -29.23 -11.86
C ARG A 350 6.24 -28.11 -11.53
N GLN A 351 5.84 -26.97 -10.97
CA GLN A 351 6.69 -25.92 -10.41
C GLN A 351 6.37 -25.74 -8.92
N ARG A 352 7.40 -25.82 -8.07
CA ARG A 352 7.25 -25.56 -6.63
C ARG A 352 7.02 -24.06 -6.41
N CYS A 353 5.77 -23.67 -6.18
CA CYS A 353 5.45 -22.31 -5.75
C CYS A 353 5.79 -22.17 -4.26
N SER A 354 6.99 -21.66 -3.95
CA SER A 354 7.47 -21.44 -2.57
C SER A 354 6.98 -20.12 -1.95
N CYS A 355 5.78 -19.68 -2.34
CA CYS A 355 5.14 -18.44 -1.90
C CYS A 355 5.01 -18.42 -0.36
N ARG A 356 5.67 -17.47 0.31
CA ARG A 356 5.35 -17.18 1.71
C ARG A 356 4.10 -16.34 1.80
N VAL A 357 3.11 -16.85 2.54
CA VAL A 357 1.86 -16.13 2.83
C VAL A 357 1.95 -15.47 4.20
N THR A 358 1.86 -14.14 4.22
CA THR A 358 1.75 -13.35 5.46
C THR A 358 0.33 -12.79 5.56
N VAL A 359 -0.33 -13.06 6.69
CA VAL A 359 -1.70 -12.61 6.96
C VAL A 359 -1.65 -11.47 7.96
N GLY A 360 -2.17 -10.30 7.55
CA GLY A 360 -2.48 -9.21 8.50
C GLY A 360 -3.89 -9.36 9.03
N ARG A 361 -4.13 -8.85 10.24
CA ARG A 361 -5.48 -8.65 10.78
C ARG A 361 -5.98 -7.27 10.39
#